data_AF-A0A2D8MAR7-F1
#
_entry.id   AF-A0A2D8MAR7-F1
#
_cell.length_a   1.000
_cell.length_b   1.000
_cell.length_c   1.000
_cell.angle_alpha   90.00
_cell.angle_beta   90.00
_cell.angle_gamma   90.00
#
_symmetry.space_group_name_H-M   'P 1'
#
loop_
_entity.id
_entity.type
_entity.pdbx_description
1 polymer ?
#
loop_
_entity_poly.entity_id
_entity_poly.type
_entity_poly.pdbx_seq_one_letter_code
_entity_poly.pdbx_strand_id
1 'polypeptide(L)'
;MNVRPRDVISRYVDSGIPVILGLQQAGTAIGHGVVAVGTERTDNVDPATFAPSPTAAEYVTHFLVNDDQRGAYCRLPVNAADKSVDYPFCLETDIKFLLVPLPEKVFMTAEAAELVARGMLFQVAHQRKHLATSALPPGTAWDEDPTFYDLLQTNSAFARTYLTYGWKYKTRMLRNCSSQQAKAELLGMQLPKYVWVTEFSRPEETAFLDPCKRLIRAHAVVDATGSRLWDSTLFVNAPGLTTAWQYDPRSTSVTPNLIVAADLGSSPYWPKIRGMADYASCLVS
;
A
#
# COMPACT_ATOMS: atom_id res chain seq x y z
N MET A 1 -8.44 7.22 15.86
CA MET A 1 -7.18 7.40 15.11
C MET A 1 -7.37 8.64 14.25
N ASN A 2 -6.60 9.70 14.47
CA ASN A 2 -6.75 10.94 13.70
C ASN A 2 -6.16 10.70 12.31
N VAL A 3 -6.99 10.78 11.27
CA VAL A 3 -6.55 10.52 9.89
C VAL A 3 -5.89 11.79 9.37
N ARG A 4 -4.58 11.75 9.07
CA ARG A 4 -3.87 12.91 8.52
C ARG A 4 -4.27 13.09 7.05
N PRO A 5 -4.63 14.30 6.59
CA PRO A 5 -5.01 14.55 5.20
C PRO A 5 -4.00 14.03 4.17
N ARG A 6 -2.69 14.18 4.44
CA ARG A 6 -1.63 13.69 3.56
C ARG A 6 -1.67 12.17 3.34
N ASP A 7 -2.04 11.39 4.36
CA ASP A 7 -2.13 9.93 4.25
C ASP A 7 -3.29 9.52 3.33
N VAL A 8 -4.44 10.21 3.46
CA VAL A 8 -5.62 10.00 2.61
C VAL A 8 -5.25 10.27 1.17
N ILE A 9 -4.74 11.47 0.89
CA ILE A 9 -4.45 11.91 -0.48
C ILE A 9 -3.41 11.00 -1.13
N SER A 10 -2.33 10.65 -0.41
CA SER A 10 -1.26 9.80 -0.95
C SER A 10 -1.77 8.44 -1.42
N ARG A 11 -2.65 7.77 -0.65
CA ARG A 11 -3.18 6.44 -1.03
C ARG A 11 -4.00 6.48 -2.31
N TYR A 12 -4.87 7.49 -2.45
CA TYR A 12 -5.73 7.60 -3.64
C TYR A 12 -4.94 8.07 -4.87
N VAL A 13 -4.00 9.00 -4.71
CA VAL A 13 -3.12 9.42 -5.81
C VAL A 13 -2.23 8.27 -6.29
N ASP A 14 -1.71 7.43 -5.38
CA ASP A 14 -0.98 6.20 -5.73
C ASP A 14 -1.86 5.17 -6.47
N SER A 15 -3.16 5.17 -6.17
CA SER A 15 -4.17 4.38 -6.88
C SER A 15 -4.44 4.90 -8.30
N GLY A 16 -4.03 6.13 -8.60
CA GLY A 16 -4.40 6.83 -9.83
C GLY A 16 -5.80 7.43 -9.77
N ILE A 17 -6.33 7.65 -8.56
CA ILE A 17 -7.62 8.29 -8.31
C ILE A 17 -7.34 9.74 -7.93
N PRO A 18 -7.83 10.74 -8.68
CA PRO A 18 -7.66 12.14 -8.33
C PRO A 18 -8.44 12.46 -7.05
N VAL A 19 -7.94 13.38 -6.22
CA VAL A 19 -8.60 13.80 -4.98
C VAL A 19 -8.98 15.27 -5.06
N ILE A 20 -10.25 15.59 -4.86
CA ILE A 20 -10.71 16.98 -4.83
C ILE A 20 -10.48 17.53 -3.42
N LEU A 21 -9.81 18.68 -3.34
CA LEU A 21 -9.44 19.36 -2.11
C LEU A 21 -10.23 20.67 -2.00
N GLY A 22 -10.90 20.87 -0.87
CA GLY A 22 -11.44 22.18 -0.50
C GLY A 22 -10.45 22.92 0.39
N LEU A 23 -9.89 24.03 -0.10
CA LEU A 23 -8.89 24.84 0.58
C LEU A 23 -9.48 26.18 1.00
N GLN A 24 -9.06 26.72 2.13
CA GLN A 24 -9.45 28.05 2.61
C GLN A 24 -8.43 28.58 3.60
N GLN A 25 -7.85 29.74 3.27
CA GLN A 25 -6.90 30.44 4.13
C GLN A 25 -7.61 31.01 5.38
N ALA A 26 -6.90 31.03 6.50
CA ALA A 26 -7.39 31.64 7.72
C ALA A 26 -7.79 33.11 7.50
N GLY A 27 -8.95 33.52 8.01
CA GLY A 27 -9.44 34.89 7.90
C GLY A 27 -10.06 35.26 6.54
N THR A 28 -10.16 34.32 5.59
CA THR A 28 -10.83 34.53 4.30
C THR A 28 -12.20 33.85 4.28
N ALA A 29 -13.21 34.48 3.68
CA ALA A 29 -14.55 33.90 3.55
C ALA A 29 -14.71 32.99 2.31
N ILE A 30 -13.80 33.13 1.34
CA ILE A 30 -13.87 32.43 0.06
C ILE A 30 -12.93 31.22 0.11
N GLY A 31 -13.50 30.02 -0.08
CA GLY A 31 -12.75 28.79 -0.29
C GLY A 31 -12.42 28.58 -1.77
N HIS A 32 -11.45 27.70 -2.04
CA HIS A 32 -11.00 27.32 -3.37
C HIS A 32 -10.98 25.79 -3.53
N GLY A 33 -11.39 25.30 -4.69
CA GLY A 33 -11.41 23.88 -5.01
C GLY A 33 -10.27 23.52 -5.95
N VAL A 34 -9.48 22.51 -5.63
CA VAL A 34 -8.38 22.03 -6.49
C VAL A 34 -8.36 20.51 -6.56
N VAL A 35 -7.69 19.94 -7.57
CA VAL A 35 -7.66 18.49 -7.78
C VAL A 35 -6.23 17.96 -7.69
N ALA A 36 -5.93 17.18 -6.64
CA ALA A 36 -4.64 16.49 -6.50
C ALA A 36 -4.55 15.28 -7.44
N VAL A 37 -3.46 15.21 -8.21
CA VAL A 37 -3.24 14.20 -9.27
C VAL A 37 -1.87 13.51 -9.19
N GLY A 38 -0.96 14.03 -8.37
CA GLY A 38 0.39 13.50 -8.22
C GLY A 38 1.05 13.93 -6.90
N THR A 39 2.28 13.47 -6.70
CA THR A 39 3.09 13.78 -5.51
C THR A 39 4.51 14.09 -5.92
N GLU A 40 5.15 14.99 -5.19
CA GLU A 40 6.59 15.14 -5.15
C GLU A 40 7.13 14.48 -3.89
N ARG A 41 8.24 13.75 -4.05
CA ARG A 41 8.88 13.02 -2.96
C ARG A 41 10.26 13.59 -2.66
N THR A 42 10.69 13.41 -1.42
CA THR A 42 12.07 13.63 -0.98
C THR A 42 12.66 12.32 -0.49
N ASP A 43 13.97 12.15 -0.66
CA ASP A 43 14.79 11.10 -0.05
C ASP A 43 15.52 11.61 1.21
N ASN A 44 15.44 12.91 1.50
CA ASN A 44 16.06 13.56 2.65
C ASN A 44 15.10 13.58 3.86
N VAL A 45 14.64 12.40 4.30
CA VAL A 45 13.87 12.24 5.53
C VAL A 45 14.47 11.08 6.31
N ASP A 46 14.80 11.33 7.57
CA ASP A 46 15.29 10.30 8.47
C ASP A 46 14.14 9.35 8.85
N PRO A 47 14.18 8.07 8.42
CA PRO A 47 13.11 7.14 8.72
C PRO A 47 12.97 6.82 10.22
N ALA A 48 13.99 7.10 11.02
CA ALA A 48 13.92 6.96 12.48
C ALA A 48 12.97 7.98 13.13
N THR A 49 12.60 9.06 12.42
CA THR A 49 11.68 10.10 12.92
C THR A 49 10.22 9.79 12.67
N PHE A 50 9.92 8.67 11.99
CA PHE A 50 8.56 8.32 11.63
C PHE A 50 7.71 7.98 12.86
N ALA A 51 6.48 8.47 12.85
CA ALA A 51 5.46 8.04 13.80
C ALA A 51 5.11 6.55 13.56
N PRO A 52 4.57 5.85 14.58
CA PRO A 52 4.07 4.49 14.40
C PRO A 52 3.07 4.39 13.24
N SER A 53 3.10 3.28 12.50
CA SER A 53 2.38 3.09 11.24
C SER A 53 2.81 4.02 10.09
N PRO A 54 4.12 4.13 9.77
CA PRO A 54 4.56 5.00 8.68
C PRO A 54 3.90 4.62 7.35
N THR A 55 3.60 5.63 6.54
CA THR A 55 2.96 5.47 5.23
C THR A 55 3.78 6.12 4.12
N ALA A 56 3.42 5.86 2.86
CA ALA A 56 4.01 6.56 1.71
C ALA A 56 3.94 8.09 1.76
N ALA A 57 3.04 8.65 2.56
CA ALA A 57 2.91 10.09 2.74
C ALA A 57 4.07 10.71 3.55
N GLU A 58 4.86 9.93 4.29
CA GLU A 58 5.99 10.46 5.07
C GLU A 58 7.09 11.07 4.18
N TYR A 59 7.20 10.60 2.94
CA TYR A 59 8.15 11.13 1.97
C TYR A 59 7.58 12.23 1.07
N VAL A 60 6.31 12.62 1.24
CA VAL A 60 5.64 13.58 0.36
C VAL A 60 5.87 15.00 0.85
N THR A 61 6.51 15.83 0.02
CA THR A 61 6.71 17.27 0.31
C THR A 61 5.61 18.12 -0.30
N HIS A 62 5.15 17.77 -1.51
CA HIS A 62 4.10 18.48 -2.23
C HIS A 62 3.13 17.51 -2.88
N PHE A 63 1.88 17.94 -3.00
CA PHE A 63 0.92 17.35 -3.93
C PHE A 63 0.91 18.17 -5.21
N LEU A 64 0.90 17.48 -6.35
CA LEU A 64 0.69 18.12 -7.65
C LEU A 64 -0.82 18.28 -7.86
N VAL A 65 -1.28 19.53 -7.96
CA VAL A 65 -2.70 19.87 -8.08
C VAL A 65 -3.01 20.59 -9.38
N ASN A 66 -4.20 20.36 -9.91
CA ASN A 66 -4.78 21.20 -10.95
C ASN A 66 -5.66 22.25 -10.29
N ASP A 67 -5.36 23.51 -10.56
CA ASP A 67 -6.05 24.70 -10.07
C ASP A 67 -6.62 25.44 -11.29
N ASP A 68 -7.93 25.63 -11.34
CA ASP A 68 -8.62 26.28 -12.47
C ASP A 68 -8.20 27.74 -12.68
N GLN A 69 -7.66 28.41 -11.66
CA GLN A 69 -7.17 29.78 -11.73
C GLN A 69 -5.66 29.88 -12.04
N ARG A 70 -4.89 28.79 -11.88
CA ARG A 70 -3.41 28.82 -11.97
C ARG A 70 -2.81 27.81 -12.94
N GLY A 71 -3.59 26.81 -13.38
CA GLY A 71 -3.19 25.80 -14.35
C GLY A 71 -2.97 24.41 -13.75
N ALA A 72 -2.33 23.55 -14.53
CA ALA A 72 -2.08 22.16 -14.16
C ALA A 72 -0.76 22.00 -13.40
N TYR A 73 -0.69 20.96 -12.55
CA TYR A 73 0.51 20.56 -11.82
C TYR A 73 1.13 21.65 -10.92
N CYS A 74 0.29 22.52 -10.35
CA CYS A 74 0.73 23.42 -9.28
C CYS A 74 1.23 22.62 -8.07
N ARG A 75 2.22 23.14 -7.37
CA ARG A 75 2.86 22.48 -6.23
C ARG A 75 2.19 22.94 -4.94
N LEU A 76 1.29 22.12 -4.39
CA LEU A 76 0.66 22.36 -3.09
C LEU A 76 1.57 21.79 -1.98
N PRO A 77 2.24 22.63 -1.18
CA PRO A 77 3.09 22.17 -0.09
C PRO A 77 2.29 21.43 0.99
N VAL A 78 2.88 20.38 1.54
CA VAL A 78 2.31 19.63 2.65
C VAL A 78 2.46 20.40 3.97
N ASN A 79 3.66 20.92 4.24
CA ASN A 79 3.97 21.63 5.49
C ASN A 79 4.04 23.14 5.25
N ALA A 80 3.68 23.93 6.26
CA ALA A 80 3.73 25.39 6.19
C ALA A 80 5.15 25.93 5.93
N ALA A 81 6.18 25.23 6.39
CA ALA A 81 7.59 25.58 6.15
C ALA A 81 7.98 25.50 4.67
N ASP A 82 7.27 24.69 3.87
CA ASP A 82 7.51 24.49 2.44
C ASP A 82 6.69 25.47 1.57
N LYS A 83 5.97 26.44 2.18
CA LYS A 83 5.21 27.45 1.43
C LYS A 83 6.13 28.26 0.52
N SER A 84 5.75 28.36 -0.76
CA SER A 84 6.37 29.26 -1.74
C SER A 84 5.46 30.45 -2.03
N VAL A 85 6.02 31.49 -2.63
CA VAL A 85 5.24 32.66 -3.11
C VAL A 85 4.35 32.27 -4.30
N ASP A 86 4.72 31.22 -5.03
CA ASP A 86 4.09 30.81 -6.28
C ASP A 86 2.71 30.16 -6.08
N TYR A 87 2.46 29.57 -4.91
CA TYR A 87 1.18 28.93 -4.61
C TYR A 87 0.66 29.32 -3.21
N PRO A 88 -0.53 29.96 -3.10
CA PRO A 88 -0.94 30.64 -1.86
C PRO A 88 -1.44 29.69 -0.76
N PHE A 89 -1.72 28.43 -1.08
CA PHE A 89 -2.28 27.47 -0.14
C PHE A 89 -1.23 26.47 0.37
N CYS A 90 -1.44 25.96 1.58
CA CYS A 90 -0.75 24.80 2.14
C CYS A 90 -1.75 23.80 2.69
N LEU A 91 -1.45 22.51 2.52
CA LEU A 91 -2.31 21.44 3.01
C LEU A 91 -2.46 21.49 4.54
N GLU A 92 -1.38 21.69 5.29
CA GLU A 92 -1.40 21.69 6.76
C GLU A 92 -2.37 22.71 7.36
N THR A 93 -2.42 23.93 6.79
CA THR A 93 -3.17 25.03 7.38
C THR A 93 -4.52 25.29 6.71
N ASP A 94 -4.63 24.99 5.42
CA ASP A 94 -5.71 25.52 4.59
C ASP A 94 -6.73 24.44 4.18
N ILE A 95 -6.47 23.15 4.39
CA ILE A 95 -7.43 22.08 4.04
C ILE A 95 -8.69 22.13 4.91
N LYS A 96 -9.86 22.04 4.26
CA LYS A 96 -11.18 21.98 4.93
C LYS A 96 -11.90 20.66 4.70
N PHE A 97 -11.84 20.12 3.49
CA PHE A 97 -12.43 18.83 3.17
C PHE A 97 -11.68 18.13 2.03
N LEU A 98 -11.90 16.82 1.95
CA LEU A 98 -11.40 15.94 0.90
C LEU A 98 -12.59 15.21 0.28
N LEU A 99 -12.65 15.14 -1.04
CA LEU A 99 -13.62 14.32 -1.75
C LEU A 99 -12.87 13.37 -2.68
N VAL A 100 -13.08 12.07 -2.46
CA VAL A 100 -12.46 10.99 -3.21
C VAL A 100 -13.51 10.34 -4.11
N PRO A 101 -13.45 10.51 -5.44
CA PRO A 101 -14.36 9.88 -6.38
C PRO A 101 -13.95 8.40 -6.57
N LEU A 102 -14.41 7.54 -5.66
CA LEU A 102 -14.15 6.11 -5.76
C LEU A 102 -14.85 5.50 -6.99
N PRO A 103 -14.21 4.53 -7.68
CA PRO A 103 -14.88 3.77 -8.73
C PRO A 103 -16.13 3.07 -8.20
N GLU A 104 -17.11 2.87 -9.08
CA GLU A 104 -18.28 2.05 -8.76
C GLU A 104 -17.87 0.67 -8.21
N LYS A 105 -18.63 0.20 -7.21
CA LYS A 105 -18.45 -1.07 -6.51
C LYS A 105 -17.23 -1.14 -5.59
N VAL A 106 -16.50 -0.04 -5.37
CA VAL A 106 -15.51 0.06 -4.29
C VAL A 106 -16.21 0.61 -3.06
N PHE A 107 -16.36 -0.22 -2.03
CA PHE A 107 -17.06 0.15 -0.79
C PHE A 107 -16.10 0.36 0.37
N MET A 108 -14.99 -0.39 0.40
CA MET A 108 -13.96 -0.23 1.42
C MET A 108 -13.05 0.96 1.08
N THR A 109 -12.80 1.83 2.06
CA THR A 109 -11.84 2.94 1.91
C THR A 109 -10.40 2.45 2.02
N ALA A 110 -9.45 3.21 1.49
CA ALA A 110 -8.03 2.86 1.55
C ALA A 110 -7.51 2.76 2.99
N GLU A 111 -8.00 3.61 3.89
CA GLU A 111 -7.65 3.62 5.32
C GLU A 111 -8.13 2.33 6.00
N ALA A 112 -9.36 1.91 5.72
CA ALA A 112 -9.91 0.68 6.27
C ALA A 112 -9.13 -0.54 5.75
N ALA A 113 -8.81 -0.57 4.45
CA ALA A 113 -8.05 -1.65 3.84
C ALA A 113 -6.61 -1.75 4.41
N GLU A 114 -5.94 -0.61 4.61
CA GLU A 114 -4.61 -0.61 5.24
C GLU A 114 -4.64 -1.13 6.67
N LEU A 115 -5.68 -0.77 7.44
CA LEU A 115 -5.85 -1.25 8.81
C LEU A 115 -6.11 -2.77 8.84
N VAL A 116 -6.90 -3.30 7.92
CA VAL A 116 -7.11 -4.75 7.75
C VAL A 116 -5.79 -5.44 7.38
N ALA A 117 -5.06 -4.90 6.40
CA ALA A 117 -3.78 -5.44 5.95
C ALA A 117 -2.73 -5.47 7.08
N ARG A 118 -2.59 -4.37 7.84
CA ARG A 118 -1.71 -4.30 9.02
C ARG A 118 -2.10 -5.32 10.07
N GLY A 119 -3.39 -5.43 10.38
CA GLY A 119 -3.90 -6.39 11.36
C GLY A 119 -3.58 -7.83 10.96
N MET A 120 -3.77 -8.17 9.68
CA MET A 120 -3.47 -9.52 9.19
C MET A 120 -1.97 -9.83 9.22
N LEU A 121 -1.11 -8.90 8.78
CA LEU A 121 0.33 -9.11 8.87
C LEU A 121 0.83 -9.19 10.31
N PHE A 122 0.25 -8.42 11.23
CA PHE A 122 0.53 -8.54 12.65
C PHE A 122 0.18 -9.94 13.17
N GLN A 123 -0.98 -10.49 12.79
CA GLN A 123 -1.37 -11.85 13.14
C GLN A 123 -0.41 -12.91 12.57
N VAL A 124 -0.05 -12.78 11.28
CA VAL A 124 0.95 -13.65 10.64
C VAL A 124 2.28 -13.57 11.37
N ALA A 125 2.75 -12.36 11.71
CA ALA A 125 4.00 -12.16 12.45
C ALA A 125 3.97 -12.80 13.85
N HIS A 126 2.83 -12.69 14.55
CA HIS A 126 2.65 -13.26 15.88
C HIS A 126 2.57 -14.79 15.85
N GLN A 127 1.89 -15.37 14.86
CA GLN A 127 1.68 -16.81 14.72
C GLN A 127 2.72 -17.51 13.85
N ARG A 128 3.71 -16.80 13.32
CA ARG A 128 4.60 -17.29 12.25
C ARG A 128 5.15 -18.69 12.53
N LYS A 129 5.76 -18.94 13.69
CA LYS A 129 6.37 -20.24 14.02
C LYS A 129 5.35 -21.38 13.98
N HIS A 130 4.14 -21.14 14.47
CA HIS A 130 3.05 -22.12 14.40
C HIS A 130 2.63 -22.38 12.96
N LEU A 131 2.43 -21.32 12.16
CA LEU A 131 2.10 -21.41 10.74
C LEU A 131 3.18 -22.17 9.94
N ALA A 132 4.46 -21.94 10.25
CA ALA A 132 5.61 -22.70 9.74
C ALA A 132 5.43 -24.19 9.90
N THR A 133 5.24 -24.59 11.15
CA THR A 133 5.26 -25.99 11.56
C THR A 133 4.03 -26.74 11.09
N SER A 134 2.94 -26.03 10.81
CA SER A 134 1.76 -26.61 10.16
C SER A 134 1.94 -26.82 8.65
N ALA A 135 2.82 -26.02 8.01
CA ALA A 135 3.03 -26.06 6.57
C ALA A 135 4.24 -26.92 6.15
N LEU A 136 5.23 -27.11 7.03
CA LEU A 136 6.46 -27.85 6.75
C LEU A 136 6.68 -29.01 7.72
N PRO A 137 7.42 -30.06 7.30
CA PRO A 137 7.88 -31.09 8.21
C PRO A 137 8.69 -30.52 9.39
N PRO A 138 8.60 -31.11 10.59
CA PRO A 138 9.37 -30.66 11.75
C PRO A 138 10.88 -30.56 11.46
N GLY A 139 11.49 -29.43 11.84
CA GLY A 139 12.92 -29.19 11.66
C GLY A 139 13.31 -28.64 10.27
N THR A 140 12.37 -28.47 9.35
CA THR A 140 12.64 -27.84 8.05
C THR A 140 12.87 -26.33 8.25
N ALA A 141 13.98 -25.83 7.72
CA ALA A 141 14.25 -24.39 7.69
C ALA A 141 13.31 -23.69 6.70
N TRP A 142 13.14 -22.38 6.86
CA TRP A 142 12.31 -21.54 6.01
C TRP A 142 12.88 -20.12 5.95
N ASP A 143 12.45 -19.33 4.97
CA ASP A 143 13.02 -18.00 4.73
C ASP A 143 12.40 -16.90 5.58
N GLU A 144 12.40 -17.12 6.90
CA GLU A 144 11.98 -16.10 7.84
C GLU A 144 12.96 -14.92 7.86
N ASP A 145 12.40 -13.70 7.96
CA ASP A 145 13.14 -12.47 8.24
C ASP A 145 12.73 -11.95 9.63
N PRO A 146 13.41 -12.38 10.71
CA PRO A 146 13.03 -11.99 12.08
C PRO A 146 13.01 -10.47 12.25
N THR A 147 13.98 -9.78 11.66
CA THR A 147 14.10 -8.32 11.78
C THR A 147 12.92 -7.58 11.17
N PHE A 148 12.41 -8.07 10.03
CA PHE A 148 11.19 -7.50 9.45
C PHE A 148 9.93 -7.87 10.23
N TYR A 149 9.85 -9.08 10.78
CA TYR A 149 8.75 -9.46 11.66
C TYR A 149 8.68 -8.62 12.93
N ASP A 150 9.81 -8.23 13.51
CA ASP A 150 9.85 -7.32 14.66
C ASP A 150 9.31 -5.92 14.31
N LEU A 151 9.56 -5.44 13.08
CA LEU A 151 8.95 -4.20 12.59
C LEU A 151 7.42 -4.31 12.45
N LEU A 152 6.90 -5.46 12.04
CA LEU A 152 5.46 -5.69 11.99
C LEU A 152 4.84 -5.70 13.39
N GLN A 153 5.52 -6.32 14.36
CA GLN A 153 5.05 -6.40 15.76
C GLN A 153 5.06 -5.03 16.46
N THR A 154 6.05 -4.20 16.16
CA THR A 154 6.13 -2.82 16.68
C THR A 154 5.33 -1.82 15.83
N ASN A 155 4.66 -2.28 14.76
CA ASN A 155 3.92 -1.46 13.80
C ASN A 155 4.77 -0.32 13.19
N SER A 156 6.06 -0.59 13.00
CA SER A 156 7.05 0.33 12.42
C SER A 156 7.33 0.04 10.94
N ALA A 157 6.75 -1.04 10.39
CA ALA A 157 6.82 -1.32 8.96
C ALA A 157 6.11 -0.22 8.16
N PHE A 158 6.82 0.29 7.15
CA PHE A 158 6.31 1.28 6.22
C PHE A 158 5.27 0.66 5.31
N ALA A 159 4.12 1.32 5.13
CA ALA A 159 3.05 0.84 4.27
C ALA A 159 2.77 1.77 3.09
N ARG A 160 2.48 1.14 1.95
CA ARG A 160 1.94 1.82 0.77
C ARG A 160 0.68 1.11 0.30
N THR A 161 -0.45 1.80 0.41
CA THR A 161 -1.77 1.25 0.05
C THR A 161 -2.28 1.88 -1.23
N TYR A 162 -2.74 1.05 -2.17
CA TYR A 162 -3.38 1.53 -3.40
C TYR A 162 -4.43 0.56 -3.94
N LEU A 163 -5.39 1.11 -4.69
CA LEU A 163 -6.37 0.36 -5.45
C LEU A 163 -5.77 -0.05 -6.79
N THR A 164 -6.08 -1.27 -7.22
CA THR A 164 -5.82 -1.69 -8.59
C THR A 164 -6.82 -2.74 -9.04
N TYR A 165 -6.73 -3.12 -10.32
CA TYR A 165 -7.50 -4.24 -10.83
C TYR A 165 -6.89 -5.56 -10.36
N GLY A 166 -7.70 -6.52 -9.92
CA GLY A 166 -7.21 -7.83 -9.45
C GLY A 166 -6.33 -8.52 -10.49
N TRP A 167 -6.72 -8.51 -11.76
CA TRP A 167 -5.91 -9.08 -12.85
C TRP A 167 -4.57 -8.35 -13.08
N LYS A 168 -4.51 -7.02 -12.89
CA LYS A 168 -3.26 -6.24 -13.02
C LYS A 168 -2.31 -6.58 -11.89
N TYR A 169 -2.82 -6.64 -10.66
CA TYR A 169 -2.06 -7.09 -9.50
C TYR A 169 -1.49 -8.50 -9.73
N LYS A 170 -2.35 -9.46 -10.12
CA LYS A 170 -1.94 -10.85 -10.40
C LYS A 170 -0.85 -10.91 -11.45
N THR A 171 -1.05 -10.27 -12.59
CA THR A 171 -0.07 -10.22 -13.70
C THR A 171 1.29 -9.70 -13.23
N ARG A 172 1.28 -8.61 -12.43
CA ARG A 172 2.49 -7.98 -11.93
C ARG A 172 3.25 -8.86 -10.95
N MET A 173 2.54 -9.49 -9.99
CA MET A 173 3.16 -10.39 -9.02
C MET A 173 3.81 -11.60 -9.68
N LEU A 174 3.15 -12.20 -10.67
CA LEU A 174 3.70 -13.35 -11.41
C LEU A 174 4.99 -13.02 -12.16
N ARG A 175 5.15 -11.78 -12.61
CA ARG A 175 6.34 -11.25 -13.28
C ARG A 175 7.41 -10.70 -12.34
N ASN A 176 7.12 -10.61 -11.05
CA ASN A 176 8.04 -10.09 -10.06
C ASN A 176 8.96 -11.20 -9.51
N CYS A 177 9.91 -10.87 -8.65
CA CYS A 177 10.81 -11.82 -7.98
C CYS A 177 10.19 -12.49 -6.73
N SER A 178 8.87 -12.61 -6.64
CA SER A 178 8.23 -13.34 -5.53
C SER A 178 8.50 -14.85 -5.61
N SER A 179 8.38 -15.54 -4.47
CA SER A 179 8.56 -17.00 -4.38
C SER A 179 7.66 -17.75 -5.37
N GLN A 180 8.13 -18.92 -5.84
CA GLN A 180 7.36 -19.77 -6.76
C GLN A 180 6.07 -20.26 -6.10
N GLN A 181 6.10 -20.53 -4.79
CA GLN A 181 4.94 -20.94 -4.03
C GLN A 181 3.88 -19.83 -3.98
N ALA A 182 4.26 -18.59 -3.64
CA ALA A 182 3.34 -17.45 -3.68
C ALA A 182 2.72 -17.25 -5.07
N LYS A 183 3.52 -17.45 -6.14
CA LYS A 183 3.02 -17.40 -7.53
C LYS A 183 2.03 -18.52 -7.82
N ALA A 184 2.30 -19.75 -7.38
CA ALA A 184 1.42 -20.89 -7.56
C ALA A 184 0.07 -20.68 -6.87
N GLU A 185 0.08 -20.23 -5.61
CA GLU A 185 -1.16 -19.91 -4.88
C GLU A 185 -1.94 -18.81 -5.60
N LEU A 186 -1.26 -17.74 -6.01
CA LEU A 186 -1.89 -16.62 -6.69
C LEU A 186 -2.46 -17.02 -8.08
N LEU A 187 -1.83 -17.97 -8.78
CA LEU A 187 -2.34 -18.52 -10.03
C LEU A 187 -3.68 -19.22 -9.84
N GLY A 188 -3.86 -19.95 -8.74
CA GLY A 188 -5.12 -20.62 -8.39
C GLY A 188 -6.24 -19.66 -7.99
N MET A 189 -5.91 -18.46 -7.53
CA MET A 189 -6.91 -17.49 -7.05
C MET A 189 -7.68 -16.77 -8.15
N GLN A 190 -8.99 -16.63 -7.96
CA GLN A 190 -9.83 -15.67 -8.66
C GLN A 190 -9.94 -14.39 -7.82
N LEU A 191 -9.46 -13.28 -8.35
CA LEU A 191 -9.51 -11.99 -7.67
C LEU A 191 -10.70 -11.16 -8.17
N PRO A 192 -11.36 -10.38 -7.30
CA PRO A 192 -12.41 -9.47 -7.72
C PRO A 192 -11.85 -8.39 -8.66
N LYS A 193 -12.77 -7.67 -9.33
CA LYS A 193 -12.40 -6.62 -10.28
C LYS A 193 -11.44 -5.61 -9.67
N TYR A 194 -11.72 -5.15 -8.45
CA TYR A 194 -10.90 -4.21 -7.71
C TYR A 194 -10.41 -4.84 -6.41
N VAL A 195 -9.14 -4.62 -6.10
CA VAL A 195 -8.50 -5.02 -4.84
C VAL A 195 -7.69 -3.86 -4.29
N TRP A 196 -7.68 -3.74 -2.97
CA TRP A 196 -6.70 -2.95 -2.25
C TRP A 196 -5.45 -3.79 -2.06
N VAL A 197 -4.30 -3.21 -2.37
CA VAL A 197 -2.99 -3.83 -2.11
C VAL A 197 -2.24 -2.91 -1.17
N THR A 198 -1.79 -3.48 -0.06
CA THR A 198 -0.90 -2.80 0.88
C THR A 198 0.45 -3.48 0.83
N GLU A 199 1.44 -2.76 0.29
CA GLU A 199 2.84 -3.17 0.25
C GLU A 199 3.53 -2.72 1.54
N PHE A 200 4.40 -3.56 2.09
CA PHE A 200 5.15 -3.31 3.31
C PHE A 200 6.64 -3.49 3.09
N SER A 201 7.41 -2.58 3.68
CA SER A 201 8.86 -2.50 3.54
C SER A 201 9.51 -2.06 4.83
N ARG A 202 10.83 -2.21 4.91
CA ARG A 202 11.59 -1.48 5.91
C ARG A 202 11.65 -0.01 5.50
N PRO A 203 11.61 0.93 6.45
CA PRO A 203 11.60 2.36 6.12
C PRO A 203 12.76 2.78 5.21
N GLU A 204 13.98 2.31 5.47
CA GLU A 204 15.19 2.60 4.70
C GLU A 204 15.15 2.10 3.25
N GLU A 205 14.34 1.07 2.96
CA GLU A 205 14.20 0.49 1.62
C GLU A 205 13.26 1.28 0.71
N THR A 206 12.68 2.38 1.20
CA THR A 206 11.62 3.14 0.50
C THR A 206 11.96 4.60 0.25
N ALA A 207 13.06 5.09 0.82
CA ALA A 207 13.48 6.48 0.72
C ALA A 207 13.89 6.90 -0.70
N PHE A 208 14.40 5.96 -1.51
CA PHE A 208 14.94 6.26 -2.84
C PHE A 208 13.92 6.95 -3.76
N LEU A 209 14.36 7.98 -4.50
CA LEU A 209 13.54 8.59 -5.55
C LEU A 209 13.31 7.64 -6.74
N ASP A 210 14.33 6.86 -7.09
CA ASP A 210 14.26 5.80 -8.10
C ASP A 210 13.40 4.63 -7.58
N PRO A 211 12.27 4.31 -8.22
CA PRO A 211 11.42 3.21 -7.80
C PRO A 211 12.06 1.82 -7.97
N CYS A 212 13.05 1.64 -8.85
CA CYS A 212 13.75 0.35 -9.01
C CYS A 212 14.67 0.02 -7.83
N LYS A 213 15.08 1.04 -7.05
CA LYS A 213 15.87 0.86 -5.83
C LYS A 213 15.02 0.60 -4.58
N ARG A 214 13.70 0.68 -4.70
CA ARG A 214 12.77 0.42 -3.61
C ARG A 214 12.45 -1.06 -3.53
N LEU A 215 12.33 -1.58 -2.32
CA LEU A 215 12.02 -3.00 -2.08
C LEU A 215 10.76 -3.17 -1.24
N ILE A 216 9.98 -4.18 -1.57
CA ILE A 216 8.83 -4.67 -0.81
C ILE A 216 9.20 -6.01 -0.19
N ARG A 217 8.91 -6.15 1.10
CA ARG A 217 9.20 -7.33 1.93
C ARG A 217 7.96 -8.18 2.16
N ALA A 218 6.79 -7.54 2.23
CA ALA A 218 5.51 -8.20 2.39
C ALA A 218 4.40 -7.44 1.70
N HIS A 219 3.26 -8.08 1.48
CA HIS A 219 2.04 -7.40 1.10
C HIS A 219 0.81 -8.17 1.53
N ALA A 220 -0.31 -7.44 1.62
CA ALA A 220 -1.63 -8.02 1.77
C ALA A 220 -2.56 -7.49 0.67
N VAL A 221 -3.47 -8.34 0.22
CA VAL A 221 -4.50 -8.04 -0.76
C VAL A 221 -5.85 -8.16 -0.08
N VAL A 222 -6.65 -7.10 -0.17
CA VAL A 222 -7.96 -7.00 0.46
C VAL A 222 -9.01 -6.73 -0.62
N ASP A 223 -10.15 -7.40 -0.53
CA ASP A 223 -11.31 -7.16 -1.40
C ASP A 223 -11.82 -5.72 -1.22
N ALA A 224 -11.85 -4.96 -2.31
CA ALA A 224 -12.33 -3.58 -2.30
C ALA A 224 -13.85 -3.46 -2.12
N THR A 225 -14.59 -4.55 -2.33
CA THR A 225 -16.04 -4.65 -2.14
C THR A 225 -16.43 -5.18 -0.76
N GLY A 226 -15.44 -5.68 0.00
CA GLY A 226 -15.65 -6.25 1.32
C GLY A 226 -16.00 -5.21 2.40
N SER A 227 -16.30 -5.72 3.58
CA SER A 227 -16.49 -4.91 4.80
C SER A 227 -15.29 -5.10 5.72
N ARG A 228 -14.95 -4.05 6.48
CA ARG A 228 -13.91 -4.13 7.53
C ARG A 228 -14.22 -5.18 8.61
N LEU A 229 -15.49 -5.58 8.74
CA LEU A 229 -15.96 -6.52 9.76
C LEU A 229 -15.97 -7.99 9.29
N TRP A 230 -15.66 -8.24 8.02
CA TRP A 230 -15.65 -9.57 7.43
C TRP A 230 -14.24 -9.92 6.94
N ASP A 231 -13.92 -11.21 6.85
CA ASP A 231 -12.68 -11.73 6.23
C ASP A 231 -12.58 -11.30 4.76
N SER A 232 -12.09 -10.07 4.57
CA SER A 232 -11.92 -9.43 3.26
C SER A 232 -10.50 -9.57 2.76
N THR A 233 -9.57 -10.08 3.57
CA THR A 233 -8.22 -10.38 3.13
C THR A 233 -8.23 -11.60 2.23
N LEU A 234 -7.70 -11.45 1.03
CA LEU A 234 -7.66 -12.50 0.02
C LEU A 234 -6.32 -13.24 0.05
N PHE A 235 -5.23 -12.49 0.19
CA PHE A 235 -3.87 -12.98 0.06
C PHE A 235 -2.92 -12.18 0.94
N VAL A 236 -1.97 -12.86 1.57
CA VAL A 236 -0.86 -12.26 2.30
C VAL A 236 0.41 -13.01 1.93
N ASN A 237 1.46 -12.25 1.66
CA ASN A 237 2.80 -12.80 1.50
C ASN A 237 3.73 -11.99 2.40
N ALA A 238 4.46 -12.69 3.25
CA ALA A 238 5.48 -12.21 4.15
C ALA A 238 6.75 -13.07 3.99
N PRO A 239 7.91 -12.63 4.50
CA PRO A 239 9.15 -13.38 4.36
C PRO A 239 9.03 -14.83 4.89
N GLY A 240 9.07 -15.79 3.97
CA GLY A 240 8.95 -17.22 4.27
C GLY A 240 7.52 -17.73 4.51
N LEU A 241 6.48 -16.90 4.36
CA LEU A 241 5.10 -17.27 4.64
C LEU A 241 4.11 -16.67 3.63
N THR A 242 3.28 -17.53 3.07
CA THR A 242 2.11 -17.14 2.28
C THR A 242 0.84 -17.64 2.97
N THR A 243 -0.15 -16.76 3.12
CA THR A 243 -1.51 -17.16 3.51
C THR A 243 -2.51 -16.70 2.45
N ALA A 244 -3.39 -17.60 2.03
CA ALA A 244 -4.33 -17.32 0.95
C ALA A 244 -5.67 -17.98 1.24
N TRP A 245 -6.75 -17.25 0.99
CA TRP A 245 -8.08 -17.85 1.02
C TRP A 245 -8.41 -18.37 -0.38
N GLN A 246 -8.59 -19.68 -0.49
CA GLN A 246 -8.99 -20.31 -1.74
C GLN A 246 -10.37 -20.94 -1.63
N TYR A 247 -11.07 -20.87 -2.75
CA TYR A 247 -12.33 -21.56 -2.98
C TYR A 247 -12.05 -22.77 -3.87
N ASP A 248 -12.44 -23.98 -3.45
CA ASP A 248 -12.42 -25.13 -4.35
C ASP A 248 -13.72 -25.13 -5.17
N PRO A 249 -13.66 -24.84 -6.49
CA PRO A 249 -14.85 -24.81 -7.33
C PRO A 249 -15.52 -26.17 -7.50
N ARG A 250 -14.86 -27.26 -7.07
CA ARG A 250 -15.40 -28.63 -7.10
C ARG A 250 -16.03 -29.01 -5.76
N SER A 251 -15.78 -28.25 -4.70
CA SER A 251 -16.43 -28.47 -3.41
C SER A 251 -17.85 -27.95 -3.44
N THR A 252 -18.80 -28.77 -2.99
CA THR A 252 -20.18 -28.34 -2.77
C THR A 252 -20.32 -27.50 -1.49
N SER A 253 -19.32 -27.51 -0.61
CA SER A 253 -19.25 -26.58 0.52
C SER A 253 -18.67 -25.25 0.07
N VAL A 254 -19.34 -24.15 0.42
CA VAL A 254 -18.90 -22.80 0.07
C VAL A 254 -17.83 -22.27 1.03
N THR A 255 -17.27 -23.13 1.89
CA THR A 255 -16.37 -22.70 2.94
C THR A 255 -14.99 -22.42 2.33
N PRO A 256 -14.50 -21.17 2.37
CA PRO A 256 -13.16 -20.87 1.91
C PRO A 256 -12.16 -21.58 2.83
N ASN A 257 -11.14 -22.21 2.23
CA ASN A 257 -10.05 -22.83 2.97
C ASN A 257 -8.91 -21.82 3.08
N LEU A 258 -8.44 -21.60 4.31
CA LEU A 258 -7.20 -20.87 4.53
C LEU A 258 -6.03 -21.80 4.20
N ILE A 259 -5.31 -21.46 3.14
CA ILE A 259 -4.05 -22.11 2.79
C ILE A 259 -2.94 -21.35 3.49
N VAL A 260 -2.05 -22.12 4.13
CA VAL A 260 -0.81 -21.63 4.69
C VAL A 260 0.31 -22.37 3.99
N ALA A 261 1.19 -21.62 3.34
CA ALA A 261 2.39 -22.15 2.72
C ALA A 261 3.61 -21.47 3.32
N ALA A 262 4.67 -22.25 3.49
CA ALA A 262 5.96 -21.77 3.93
C ALA A 262 6.92 -21.81 2.76
N ASP A 263 7.61 -20.70 2.53
CA ASP A 263 8.35 -20.49 1.30
C ASP A 263 9.86 -20.68 1.53
N LEU A 264 10.48 -21.35 0.55
CA LEU A 264 11.91 -21.35 0.31
C LEU A 264 12.20 -20.51 -0.95
N GLY A 265 13.25 -19.70 -0.93
CA GLY A 265 13.53 -18.67 -1.93
C GLY A 265 12.67 -17.40 -1.82
N SER A 266 12.24 -17.00 -0.61
CA SER A 266 11.57 -15.72 -0.42
C SER A 266 12.60 -14.58 -0.54
N SER A 267 12.36 -13.68 -1.49
CA SER A 267 13.19 -12.50 -1.69
C SER A 267 12.34 -11.23 -1.74
N PRO A 268 12.90 -10.08 -1.33
CA PRO A 268 12.28 -8.80 -1.60
C PRO A 268 12.06 -8.60 -3.08
N TYR A 269 11.06 -7.79 -3.43
CA TYR A 269 10.67 -7.56 -4.81
C TYR A 269 10.26 -6.10 -5.03
N TRP A 270 10.11 -5.68 -6.28
CA TRP A 270 9.86 -4.27 -6.58
C TRP A 270 8.41 -3.84 -6.36
N PRO A 271 8.17 -2.58 -5.96
CA PRO A 271 6.82 -2.06 -5.79
C PRO A 271 6.06 -1.93 -7.12
N LYS A 272 4.77 -1.57 -7.05
CA LYS A 272 4.06 -1.05 -8.24
C LYS A 272 4.77 0.19 -8.79
N ILE A 273 5.23 0.10 -10.05
CA ILE A 273 5.75 1.24 -10.83
C ILE A 273 4.76 1.56 -11.96
N ARG A 274 4.33 2.83 -12.05
CA ARG A 274 3.33 3.26 -13.03
C ARG A 274 3.93 3.20 -14.44
N GLY A 275 3.20 2.62 -15.39
CA GLY A 275 3.61 2.52 -16.80
C GLY A 275 4.51 1.33 -17.12
N MET A 276 4.97 0.57 -16.13
CA MET A 276 5.84 -0.59 -16.35
C MET A 276 5.05 -1.90 -16.32
N ALA A 277 5.34 -2.78 -17.28
CA ALA A 277 4.69 -4.09 -17.44
C ALA A 277 5.53 -5.26 -16.90
N ASP A 278 6.84 -5.05 -16.76
CA ASP A 278 7.80 -5.97 -16.17
C ASP A 278 8.83 -5.20 -15.34
N TYR A 279 9.73 -5.93 -14.69
CA TYR A 279 10.78 -5.39 -13.84
C TYR A 279 12.18 -5.68 -14.39
N ALA A 280 12.27 -6.07 -15.66
CA ALA A 280 13.56 -6.40 -16.27
C ALA A 280 14.50 -5.18 -16.28
N SER A 281 13.97 -3.98 -16.44
CA SER A 281 14.77 -2.76 -16.35
C SER A 281 15.33 -2.48 -14.96
N CYS A 282 14.70 -2.98 -13.90
CA CYS A 282 15.20 -2.84 -12.53
C CYS A 282 16.28 -3.89 -12.18
N LEU A 283 16.47 -4.92 -13.02
CA LEU A 283 17.54 -5.91 -12.86
C LEU A 283 18.89 -5.43 -13.39
N VAL A 284 18.90 -4.41 -14.25
CA VAL A 284 20.10 -3.90 -14.94
C VAL A 284 20.61 -2.60 -14.30
N SER A 285 19.83 -2.02 -13.38
CA SER A 285 20.05 -0.71 -12.73
C SER A 285 20.83 -0.79 -11.42
#